data_AF-A0A934LBD4-F1
#
_entry.id   AF-A0A934LBD4-F1
#
_cell.length_a   1.000
_cell.length_b   1.000
_cell.length_c   1.000
_cell.angle_alpha   90.00
_cell.angle_beta   90.00
_cell.angle_gamma   90.00
#
_symmetry.space_group_name_H-M   'P 1'
#
loop_
_entity.id
_entity.type
_entity.pdbx_description
1 polymer ?
#
loop_
_entity_poly.entity_id
_entity_poly.type
_entity_poly.pdbx_seq_one_letter_code
_entity_poly.pdbx_strand_id
1 'polypeptide(L)'
;MASGDRQRTWFPEMVEVLRADWRPEMSWAEIIALRDQLDDMLKGIRKLRNLQPVTTSTLCPCCNEPMVQGARGVSVRATILALNRFGIVPANEVKFLEKTWNKHRRETGINLNGKPPHNRAVHATAKGGA
;
A
#
# COMPACT_ATOMS: atom_id res chain seq x y z
N MET A 1 -4.81 9.73 -23.20
CA MET A 1 -4.27 9.38 -21.87
C MET A 1 -3.22 8.30 -22.06
N ALA A 2 -2.01 8.47 -21.53
CA ALA A 2 -0.97 7.44 -21.68
C ALA A 2 -1.33 6.21 -20.85
N SER A 3 -1.35 5.01 -21.47
CA SER A 3 -1.71 3.74 -20.82
C SER A 3 -0.90 3.45 -19.54
N GLY A 4 0.28 4.06 -19.37
CA GLY A 4 1.11 3.94 -18.19
C GLY A 4 0.54 4.57 -16.91
N ASP A 5 -0.34 5.57 -17.00
CA ASP A 5 -0.84 6.28 -15.81
C ASP A 5 -1.75 5.42 -14.95
N ARG A 6 -2.48 4.45 -15.55
CA ARG A 6 -3.29 3.49 -14.78
C ARG A 6 -2.44 2.53 -13.94
N GLN A 7 -1.20 2.27 -14.37
CA GLN A 7 -0.26 1.42 -13.65
C GLN A 7 0.68 2.21 -12.73
N ARG A 8 0.65 3.55 -12.80
CA ARG A 8 1.49 4.42 -11.98
C ARG A 8 1.02 4.41 -10.51
N THR A 9 1.98 4.22 -9.61
CA THR A 9 1.77 4.37 -8.15
C THR A 9 2.20 5.74 -7.65
N TRP A 10 3.33 6.27 -8.14
CA TRP A 10 3.94 7.49 -7.62
C TRP A 10 3.72 8.66 -8.56
N PHE A 11 2.66 9.43 -8.31
CA PHE A 11 2.41 10.70 -8.97
C PHE A 11 3.28 11.82 -8.35
N PRO A 12 3.63 12.88 -9.11
CA PRO A 12 4.48 13.96 -8.60
C PRO A 12 4.00 14.53 -7.25
N GLU A 13 2.70 14.74 -7.10
CA GLU A 13 2.07 15.30 -5.90
C GLU A 13 2.27 14.40 -4.67
N MET A 14 2.30 13.07 -4.86
CA MET A 14 2.60 12.13 -3.78
C MET A 14 4.07 12.18 -3.37
N VAL A 15 4.97 12.42 -4.32
CA VAL A 15 6.42 12.51 -4.06
C VAL A 15 6.73 13.80 -3.30
N GLU A 16 6.03 14.89 -3.60
CA GLU A 16 6.14 16.15 -2.87
C GLU A 16 5.72 15.97 -1.41
N VAL A 17 4.57 15.35 -1.15
CA VAL A 17 4.12 15.01 0.21
C VAL A 17 5.10 14.08 0.90
N LEU A 18 5.58 13.03 0.23
CA LEU A 18 6.57 12.12 0.80
C LEU A 18 7.85 12.86 1.22
N ARG A 19 8.29 13.86 0.45
CA ARG A 19 9.47 14.67 0.77
C ARG A 19 9.25 15.65 1.92
N ALA A 20 8.08 16.29 1.95
CA ALA A 20 7.75 17.28 2.95
C ALA A 20 7.50 16.66 4.33
N ASP A 21 6.80 15.53 4.35
CA ASP A 21 6.30 14.95 5.60
C ASP A 21 7.29 13.93 6.20
N TRP A 22 8.16 13.30 5.40
CA TRP A 22 9.12 12.32 5.92
C TRP A 22 10.11 12.95 6.91
N ARG A 23 10.30 12.28 8.05
CA ARG A 23 11.34 12.61 9.04
C ARG A 23 12.06 11.35 9.53
N PRO A 24 13.40 11.37 9.70
CA PRO A 24 14.15 10.18 10.16
C PRO A 24 13.69 9.63 11.51
N GLU A 25 13.15 10.47 12.39
CA GLU A 25 12.76 10.11 13.75
C GLU A 25 11.32 9.60 13.87
N MET A 26 10.61 9.43 12.76
CA MET A 26 9.23 8.95 12.78
C MET A 26 9.11 7.56 13.42
N SER A 27 8.15 7.44 14.31
CA SER A 27 7.67 6.17 14.83
C SER A 27 6.96 5.34 13.76
N TRP A 28 6.79 4.03 14.00
CA TRP A 28 6.02 3.19 13.08
C TRP A 28 4.58 3.66 12.88
N ALA A 29 3.96 4.23 13.91
CA ALA A 29 2.62 4.79 13.81
C ALA A 29 2.56 5.97 12.82
N GLU A 30 3.55 6.87 12.87
CA GLU A 30 3.66 8.00 11.95
C GLU A 30 3.97 7.55 10.52
N ILE A 31 4.84 6.56 10.34
CA ILE A 31 5.13 5.98 9.02
C ILE A 31 3.86 5.32 8.43
N ILE A 32 3.05 4.65 9.25
CA ILE A 32 1.77 4.06 8.84
C ILE A 32 0.78 5.16 8.47
N ALA A 33 0.71 6.25 9.24
CA ALA A 33 -0.16 7.39 8.94
C ALA A 33 0.25 8.07 7.61
N LEU A 34 1.54 8.30 7.38
CA LEU A 34 2.07 8.80 6.12
C LEU A 34 1.73 7.87 4.95
N ARG A 35 1.83 6.55 5.14
CA ARG A 35 1.37 5.57 4.15
C ARG A 35 -0.11 5.71 3.86
N ASP A 36 -0.95 5.88 4.87
CA ASP A 36 -2.41 5.99 4.70
C ASP A 36 -2.77 7.28 3.93
N GLN A 37 -2.14 8.41 4.25
CA GLN A 37 -2.25 9.66 3.49
C GLN A 37 -1.88 9.47 2.01
N LEU A 38 -0.74 8.84 1.72
CA LEU A 38 -0.29 8.58 0.34
C LEU A 38 -1.24 7.61 -0.40
N ASP A 39 -1.75 6.58 0.28
CA ASP A 39 -2.72 5.63 -0.30
C ASP A 39 -4.05 6.32 -0.62
N ASP A 40 -4.50 7.24 0.21
CA ASP A 40 -5.73 8.01 -0.02
C ASP A 40 -5.55 9.07 -1.12
N MET A 41 -4.38 9.72 -1.19
CA MET A 41 -4.02 10.57 -2.33
C MET A 41 -4.02 9.79 -3.64
N LEU A 42 -3.46 8.58 -3.66
CA LEU A 42 -3.46 7.72 -4.85
C LEU A 42 -4.89 7.38 -5.30
N LYS A 43 -5.77 7.02 -4.36
CA LYS A 43 -7.19 6.77 -4.66
C LYS A 43 -7.88 8.03 -5.19
N GLY A 44 -7.62 9.18 -4.57
CA GLY A 44 -8.17 10.48 -4.98
C GLY A 44 -7.75 10.86 -6.40
N ILE A 45 -6.45 10.76 -6.72
CA ILE A 45 -5.90 11.01 -8.06
C ILE A 45 -6.55 10.08 -9.08
N ARG A 46 -6.66 8.79 -8.77
CA ARG A 46 -7.28 7.83 -9.69
C ARG A 46 -8.74 8.12 -9.95
N LYS A 47 -9.50 8.46 -8.90
CA LYS A 47 -10.91 8.85 -9.02
C LYS A 47 -11.04 10.10 -9.88
N LEU A 48 -10.25 11.14 -9.59
CA LEU A 48 -10.29 12.43 -10.29
C LEU A 48 -9.91 12.30 -11.77
N ARG A 49 -8.90 11.48 -12.09
CA ARG A 49 -8.40 11.28 -13.46
C ARG A 49 -9.11 10.14 -14.21
N ASN A 50 -10.16 9.55 -13.62
CA ASN A 50 -10.85 8.38 -14.15
C ASN A 50 -9.89 7.22 -14.52
N LEU A 51 -8.87 6.99 -13.69
CA LEU A 51 -7.88 5.93 -13.83
C LEU A 51 -8.34 4.68 -13.07
N GLN A 52 -9.54 4.21 -13.39
CA GLN A 52 -10.06 3.00 -12.77
C GLN A 52 -9.14 1.80 -13.07
N PRO A 53 -8.97 0.89 -12.09
CA PRO A 53 -8.26 -0.35 -12.32
C PRO A 53 -8.87 -1.12 -13.48
N VAL A 54 -8.04 -1.82 -14.26
CA VAL A 54 -8.51 -2.66 -15.35
C VAL A 54 -8.89 -4.01 -14.75
N THR A 55 -10.17 -4.38 -14.78
CA THR A 55 -10.58 -5.74 -14.43
C THR A 55 -10.16 -6.71 -15.53
N THR A 56 -9.65 -7.88 -15.14
CA THR A 56 -9.34 -8.96 -16.07
C THR A 56 -10.55 -9.85 -16.27
N SER A 57 -10.56 -10.55 -17.40
CA SER A 57 -11.47 -11.68 -17.64
C SER A 57 -11.21 -12.88 -16.71
N THR A 58 -10.09 -12.92 -15.99
CA THR A 58 -9.79 -13.96 -14.99
C THR A 58 -10.57 -13.69 -13.71
N LEU A 59 -11.29 -14.70 -13.21
CA LEU A 59 -12.00 -14.66 -11.92
C LEU A 59 -11.12 -15.21 -10.79
N CYS A 60 -11.27 -14.66 -9.59
CA CYS A 60 -10.62 -15.17 -8.39
C CYS A 60 -11.21 -16.54 -8.01
N PRO A 61 -10.41 -17.61 -7.90
CA PRO A 61 -10.92 -18.94 -7.56
C PRO A 61 -11.52 -19.02 -6.15
N CYS A 62 -11.22 -18.05 -5.28
CA CYS A 62 -11.69 -18.02 -3.89
C CYS A 62 -13.08 -17.39 -3.75
N CYS A 63 -13.44 -16.45 -4.63
CA CYS A 63 -14.65 -15.62 -4.47
C CYS A 63 -15.40 -15.32 -5.78
N ASN A 64 -14.94 -15.86 -6.91
CA ASN A 64 -15.50 -15.69 -8.25
C ASN A 64 -15.60 -14.23 -8.76
N GLU A 65 -14.93 -13.29 -8.11
CA GLU A 65 -14.87 -11.88 -8.52
C GLU A 65 -13.79 -11.65 -9.59
N PRO A 66 -14.00 -10.73 -10.55
CA PRO A 66 -12.98 -10.36 -11.53
C PRO A 66 -11.68 -9.90 -10.85
N MET A 67 -10.55 -10.48 -11.25
CA MET A 67 -9.27 -10.03 -10.76
C MET A 67 -8.98 -8.62 -11.27
N VAL A 68 -8.40 -7.79 -10.42
CA VAL A 68 -8.12 -6.40 -10.74
C VAL A 68 -6.65 -6.24 -11.10
N GLN A 69 -6.37 -5.81 -12.35
CA GLN A 69 -5.05 -5.35 -12.78
C GLN A 69 -4.92 -3.84 -12.56
N GLY A 70 -3.87 -3.46 -11.84
CA GLY A 70 -3.55 -2.08 -11.54
C GLY A 70 -2.55 -2.02 -10.41
N ALA A 71 -1.87 -0.88 -10.26
CA ALA A 71 -1.00 -0.71 -9.12
C ALA A 71 -1.84 -0.84 -7.84
N ARG A 72 -1.59 -1.92 -7.09
CA ARG A 72 -2.09 -2.10 -5.73
C ARG A 72 -1.81 -0.83 -4.91
N GLY A 73 -2.64 -0.56 -3.92
CA GLY A 73 -2.45 0.57 -3.01
C GLY A 73 -1.04 0.63 -2.41
N VAL A 74 -0.68 1.73 -1.77
CA VAL A 74 0.68 1.93 -1.25
C VAL A 74 0.86 1.08 0.00
N SER A 75 1.81 0.16 0.09
CA SER A 75 2.11 -0.55 1.35
C SER A 75 3.16 0.22 2.16
N VAL A 76 3.32 -0.09 3.47
CA VAL A 76 4.37 0.55 4.29
C VAL A 76 5.75 0.31 3.69
N ARG A 77 6.00 -0.91 3.22
CA ARG A 77 7.24 -1.26 2.50
C ARG A 77 7.40 -0.45 1.21
N ALA A 78 6.33 -0.23 0.46
CA ALA A 78 6.39 0.59 -0.76
C ALA A 78 6.77 2.05 -0.42
N THR A 79 6.23 2.61 0.67
CA THR A 79 6.63 3.94 1.18
C THR A 79 8.12 3.98 1.51
N ILE A 80 8.63 3.01 2.26
CA ILE A 80 10.06 2.92 2.61
C ILE A 80 10.95 2.85 1.36
N LEU A 81 10.60 2.02 0.38
CA LEU A 81 11.37 1.90 -0.87
C LEU A 81 11.31 3.18 -1.72
N ALA A 82 10.22 3.92 -1.66
CA ALA A 82 10.07 5.18 -2.38
C ALA A 82 11.04 6.26 -1.87
N LEU A 83 11.38 6.24 -0.58
CA LEU A 83 12.37 7.17 -0.01
C LEU A 83 13.71 7.06 -0.73
N ASN A 84 14.19 5.85 -0.98
CA ASN A 84 15.42 5.65 -1.76
C ASN A 84 15.21 5.98 -3.24
N ARG A 85 14.11 5.50 -3.83
CA ARG A 85 13.80 5.72 -5.25
C ARG A 85 13.81 7.20 -5.63
N PHE A 86 13.36 8.08 -4.74
CA PHE A 86 13.27 9.53 -4.99
C PHE A 86 14.39 10.35 -4.35
N GLY A 87 15.45 9.68 -3.88
CA GLY A 87 16.65 10.33 -3.35
C GLY A 87 16.45 11.03 -2.01
N ILE A 88 15.44 10.65 -1.22
CA ILE A 88 15.11 11.23 0.09
C ILE A 88 16.00 10.62 1.18
N VAL A 89 16.24 9.31 1.09
CA VAL A 89 17.01 8.53 2.09
C VAL A 89 18.01 7.64 1.38
N PRO A 90 19.27 7.52 1.86
CA PRO A 90 20.28 6.68 1.23
C PRO A 90 19.97 5.18 1.38
N ALA A 91 20.53 4.36 0.50
CA ALA A 91 20.14 2.95 0.36
C ALA A 91 20.42 2.10 1.62
N ASN A 92 21.48 2.41 2.36
CA ASN A 92 21.83 1.76 3.63
C ASN A 92 20.76 2.00 4.72
N GLU A 93 20.26 3.22 4.83
CA GLU A 93 19.20 3.57 5.79
C GLU A 93 17.86 2.95 5.40
N VAL A 94 17.52 2.93 4.11
CA VAL A 94 16.31 2.22 3.64
C VAL A 94 16.37 0.72 3.91
N LYS A 95 17.54 0.08 3.71
CA LYS A 95 17.74 -1.33 4.09
C LYS A 95 17.53 -1.56 5.59
N PHE A 96 18.02 -0.65 6.42
CA PHE A 96 17.81 -0.71 7.88
C PHE A 96 16.33 -0.58 8.23
N LEU A 97 15.63 0.41 7.65
CA LEU A 97 14.18 0.62 7.82
C LEU A 97 13.34 -0.59 7.37
N GLU A 98 13.66 -1.21 6.22
CA GLU A 98 12.97 -2.42 5.79
C GLU A 98 13.14 -3.57 6.79
N LYS A 99 14.35 -3.73 7.35
CA LYS A 99 14.64 -4.77 8.34
C LYS A 99 13.88 -4.53 9.65
N THR A 100 13.89 -3.29 10.16
CA THR A 100 13.20 -2.94 11.40
C THR A 100 11.68 -2.96 11.22
N TRP A 101 11.16 -2.62 10.04
CA TRP A 101 9.74 -2.78 9.70
C TRP A 101 9.31 -4.24 9.76
N ASN A 102 10.08 -5.13 9.13
CA ASN A 102 9.79 -6.57 9.14
C ASN A 102 9.80 -7.13 10.57
N LYS A 103 10.72 -6.67 11.42
CA LYS A 103 10.76 -7.04 12.84
C LYS A 103 9.49 -6.56 13.56
N HIS A 104 9.18 -5.27 13.49
CA HIS A 104 8.00 -4.67 14.13
C HIS A 104 6.70 -5.36 13.69
N ARG A 105 6.57 -5.65 12.40
CA ARG A 105 5.40 -6.35 11.84
C ARG A 105 5.22 -7.75 12.43
N ARG A 106 6.31 -8.50 12.59
CA ARG A 106 6.29 -9.85 13.18
C ARG A 106 5.92 -9.82 14.66
N GLU A 107 6.45 -8.83 15.40
CA GLU A 107 6.21 -8.68 16.83
C GLU A 107 4.79 -8.24 17.16
N THR A 108 4.19 -7.39 16.32
CA THR A 108 2.84 -6.83 16.54
C THR A 108 1.72 -7.58 15.79
N GLY A 109 2.07 -8.47 14.87
CA GLY A 109 1.12 -9.24 14.08
C GLY A 109 0.35 -8.44 13.01
N ILE A 110 0.75 -7.20 12.72
CA ILE A 110 0.09 -6.35 11.72
C ILE A 110 0.35 -6.83 10.27
N ASN A 111 -0.52 -6.44 9.35
CA ASN A 111 -0.41 -6.78 7.94
C ASN A 111 0.57 -5.85 7.18
N LEU A 112 0.68 -6.01 5.86
CA LEU A 112 1.60 -5.24 5.01
C LEU A 112 1.32 -3.72 4.98
N ASN A 113 0.13 -3.30 5.39
CA ASN A 113 -0.32 -1.92 5.45
C ASN A 113 -0.25 -1.35 6.87
N GLY A 114 0.28 -2.10 7.83
CA GLY A 114 0.32 -1.69 9.24
C GLY A 114 -1.02 -1.76 9.97
N LYS A 115 -2.01 -2.46 9.39
CA LYS A 115 -3.33 -2.65 10.00
C LYS A 115 -3.39 -4.03 10.66
N PRO A 116 -4.26 -4.24 11.67
CA PRO A 116 -4.52 -5.56 12.20
C PRO A 116 -4.81 -6.57 11.07
N PRO A 117 -4.44 -7.84 11.23
CA PRO A 117 -4.79 -8.85 10.25
C PRO A 117 -6.31 -8.88 10.12
N HIS A 118 -6.83 -8.95 8.90
CA HIS A 118 -8.26 -9.09 8.69
C HIS A 118 -8.69 -10.37 9.41
N ASN A 119 -9.53 -10.25 10.44
CA ASN A 119 -9.98 -11.41 11.18
C ASN A 119 -10.74 -12.30 10.18
N ARG A 120 -10.24 -13.51 9.91
CA ARG A 120 -10.90 -14.49 9.03
C ARG A 120 -12.16 -15.10 9.67
N ALA A 121 -12.55 -14.62 10.85
CA ALA A 121 -13.64 -15.16 11.67
C ALA A 121 -15.06 -14.73 11.25
N VAL A 122 -15.26 -14.04 10.12
CA VAL A 122 -16.61 -13.59 9.70
C VAL A 122 -17.22 -14.41 8.55
N HIS A 123 -16.49 -15.37 7.97
CA HIS A 123 -17.03 -16.23 6.90
C HIS A 123 -17.12 -17.74 7.27
N ALA A 124 -16.88 -18.11 8.53
CA ALA A 124 -16.96 -19.50 8.97
C ALA A 124 -18.27 -19.88 9.70
N THR A 125 -19.30 -19.02 9.65
CA THR A 125 -20.65 -19.34 10.16
C THR A 125 -21.70 -19.06 9.09
N ALA A 126 -21.58 -19.73 7.96
CA ALA A 126 -22.66 -19.90 6.99
C ALA A 126 -22.50 -21.19 6.19
N LYS A 127 -22.30 -22.32 6.89
CA LYS A 127 -22.72 -23.64 6.41
C LYS A 127 -23.28 -24.43 7.59
N GLY A 128 -24.47 -24.03 8.01
CA GLY A 128 -25.40 -24.93 8.69
C GLY A 128 -26.29 -25.59 7.65
N GLY A 129 -26.66 -26.84 7.92
CA GLY A 129 -27.92 -27.43 7.45
C GLY A 129 -27.91 -28.10 6.08
N ALA A 130 -27.59 -29.38 6.08
CA ALA A 130 -28.48 -30.42 5.52
C ALA A 130 -28.17 -31.74 6.25
#